data_AF-A0A2D2DJK5-F1
#
_entry.id   AF-A0A2D2DJK5-F1
#
_cell.length_a   1.000
_cell.length_b   1.000
_cell.length_c   1.000
_cell.angle_alpha   90.00
_cell.angle_beta   90.00
_cell.angle_gamma   90.00
#
_symmetry.space_group_name_H-M   'P 1'
#
loop_
_entity.id
_entity.type
_entity.pdbx_description
1 polymer ?
#
loop_
_entity_poly.entity_id
_entity_poly.type
_entity_poly.pdbx_seq_one_letter_code
_entity_poly.pdbx_strand_id
1 'polypeptide(L)'
;MKKILFLALIAGGAFYAYKTGRLSGGGSGAFDKDGKPTVMLFTSPECGDPCDKIRNELKKRVPTFQEVVLTEPDNKYRVNALPTVIAGKQRAVGDDVHALAGMLGEVLGKDALTRRELIVMANHFDAQDKPKVVLYGTKWCGYCKAQRELFEEKKIPFEDVDVEASEAGAIAYNALEGSGYPLTYVGYRRFGGYKEAEILAAVEELTKQPQANLR
;
A
#
# COMPACT_ATOMS: atom_id res chain seq x y z
N MET A 1 44.28 -3.08 -2.84
CA MET A 1 43.57 -4.38 -2.91
C MET A 1 42.22 -4.25 -2.20
N LYS A 2 41.14 -4.48 -2.97
CA LYS A 2 39.77 -4.95 -2.65
C LYS A 2 39.09 -4.49 -1.34
N LYS A 3 38.07 -3.62 -1.39
CA LYS A 3 36.63 -3.91 -1.71
C LYS A 3 35.92 -4.81 -0.67
N ILE A 4 35.63 -4.34 0.56
CA ILE A 4 34.70 -5.04 1.48
C ILE A 4 33.96 -4.06 2.42
N LEU A 5 33.18 -3.10 1.89
CA LEU A 5 32.36 -2.22 2.76
C LEU A 5 30.93 -1.96 2.25
N PHE A 6 30.49 -2.63 1.18
CA PHE A 6 29.17 -2.38 0.57
C PHE A 6 28.11 -3.49 0.76
N LEU A 7 28.41 -4.57 1.48
CA LEU A 7 27.48 -5.72 1.58
C LEU A 7 26.50 -5.67 2.76
N ALA A 8 26.69 -4.79 3.75
CA ALA A 8 25.81 -4.74 4.92
C ALA A 8 24.46 -4.03 4.66
N LEU A 9 24.42 -3.05 3.76
CA LEU A 9 23.18 -2.30 3.45
C LEU A 9 22.22 -3.10 2.55
N ILE A 10 22.75 -3.94 1.66
CA ILE A 10 21.93 -4.79 0.77
C ILE A 10 21.22 -5.88 1.59
N ALA A 11 21.92 -6.47 2.58
CA ALA A 11 21.33 -7.48 3.45
C ALA A 11 20.23 -6.91 4.35
N GLY A 12 20.41 -5.70 4.91
CA GLY A 12 19.39 -5.03 5.72
C GLY A 12 18.15 -4.66 4.92
N GLY A 13 18.31 -4.07 3.73
CA GLY A 13 17.19 -3.73 2.85
C GLY A 13 16.45 -4.97 2.31
N ALA A 14 17.18 -6.03 1.94
CA ALA A 14 16.58 -7.29 1.48
C ALA A 14 15.86 -8.05 2.60
N PHE A 15 16.41 -8.07 3.81
CA PHE A 15 15.77 -8.68 4.99
C PHE A 15 14.52 -7.90 5.42
N TYR A 16 14.56 -6.58 5.31
CA TYR A 16 13.40 -5.72 5.59
C TYR A 16 12.29 -5.87 4.55
N ALA A 17 12.66 -5.92 3.26
CA ALA A 17 11.74 -6.19 2.17
C ALA A 17 11.16 -7.62 2.23
N TYR A 18 11.91 -8.60 2.74
CA TYR A 18 11.42 -9.94 3.03
C TYR A 18 10.35 -9.92 4.15
N LYS A 19 10.60 -9.20 5.25
CA LYS A 19 9.66 -9.11 6.39
C LYS A 19 8.40 -8.31 6.07
N THR A 20 8.47 -7.34 5.15
CA THR A 20 7.35 -6.47 4.75
C THR A 20 6.60 -6.95 3.50
N GLY A 21 6.97 -8.12 2.93
CA GLY A 21 6.35 -8.65 1.71
C GLY A 21 6.67 -7.83 0.44
N ARG A 22 7.66 -6.94 0.51
CA ARG A 22 8.01 -5.92 -0.49
C ARG A 22 9.14 -6.35 -1.45
N LEU A 23 9.74 -7.52 -1.23
CA LEU A 23 10.46 -8.20 -2.31
C LEU A 23 9.41 -8.60 -3.35
N SER A 24 9.57 -8.08 -4.57
CA SER A 24 8.96 -8.64 -5.77
C SER A 24 9.34 -10.13 -5.86
N GLY A 25 8.56 -10.97 -5.18
CA GLY A 25 8.78 -12.39 -5.03
C GLY A 25 8.44 -13.06 -6.35
N GLY A 26 9.47 -13.56 -7.02
CA GLY A 26 9.50 -13.96 -8.44
C GLY A 26 8.51 -15.03 -8.87
N GLY A 27 7.22 -14.69 -8.92
CA GLY A 27 6.18 -15.30 -9.75
C GLY A 27 5.69 -14.29 -10.79
N SER A 28 4.97 -14.74 -11.81
CA SER A 28 4.60 -13.96 -13.00
C SER A 28 3.68 -12.74 -12.77
N GLY A 29 3.30 -12.44 -11.52
CA GLY A 29 2.23 -11.49 -11.21
C GLY A 29 0.87 -11.96 -11.70
N ALA A 30 -0.12 -11.06 -11.64
CA ALA A 30 -1.49 -11.27 -12.10
C ALA A 30 -1.81 -10.26 -13.22
N PHE A 31 -1.82 -10.73 -14.46
CA PHE A 31 -2.09 -9.92 -15.66
C PHE A 31 -3.04 -10.65 -16.60
N ASP A 32 -3.84 -9.89 -17.36
CA ASP A 32 -4.61 -10.44 -18.48
C ASP A 32 -3.74 -10.60 -19.74
N LYS A 33 -4.36 -11.09 -20.82
CA LYS A 33 -3.69 -11.28 -22.12
C LYS A 33 -3.14 -9.99 -22.75
N ASP A 34 -3.66 -8.85 -22.34
CA ASP A 34 -3.30 -7.52 -22.85
C ASP A 34 -2.28 -6.82 -21.92
N GLY A 35 -1.82 -7.52 -20.87
CA GLY A 35 -0.86 -7.00 -19.90
C GLY A 35 -1.45 -6.06 -18.85
N LYS A 36 -2.79 -5.94 -18.77
CA LYS A 36 -3.44 -5.15 -17.72
C LYS A 36 -3.44 -5.93 -16.40
N PRO A 37 -3.25 -5.26 -15.25
CA PRO A 37 -3.27 -5.93 -13.96
C PRO A 37 -4.64 -6.56 -13.71
N THR A 38 -4.62 -7.82 -13.27
CA THR A 38 -5.80 -8.54 -12.77
C THR A 38 -5.64 -8.81 -11.28
N VAL A 39 -6.73 -9.18 -10.60
CA VAL A 39 -6.71 -9.50 -9.17
C VAL A 39 -6.94 -10.99 -8.97
N MET A 40 -6.04 -11.62 -8.22
CA MET A 40 -6.14 -13.00 -7.79
C MET A 40 -6.16 -13.08 -6.27
N LEU A 41 -7.10 -13.81 -5.70
CA LEU A 41 -7.16 -14.15 -4.28
C LEU A 41 -6.79 -15.61 -4.10
N PHE A 42 -5.80 -15.89 -3.28
CA PHE A 42 -5.40 -17.24 -2.91
C PHE A 42 -5.94 -17.55 -1.51
N THR A 43 -6.64 -18.67 -1.39
CA THR A 43 -7.28 -19.15 -0.15
C THR A 43 -7.02 -20.65 0.05
N SER A 44 -7.54 -21.21 1.14
CA SER A 44 -7.64 -22.66 1.35
C SER A 44 -8.96 -22.99 2.06
N PRO A 45 -9.42 -24.25 2.05
CA PRO A 45 -10.63 -24.64 2.77
C PRO A 45 -10.57 -24.38 4.29
N GLU A 46 -9.37 -24.38 4.88
CA GLU A 46 -9.15 -24.19 6.31
C GLU A 46 -8.83 -22.73 6.71
N CYS A 47 -8.83 -21.80 5.76
CA CYS A 47 -8.40 -20.42 6.01
C CYS A 47 -9.34 -19.63 6.95
N GLY A 48 -10.63 -19.98 6.99
CA GLY A 48 -11.62 -19.36 7.86
C GLY A 48 -11.80 -17.85 7.64
N ASP A 49 -12.12 -17.15 8.74
CA ASP A 49 -12.50 -15.73 8.75
C ASP A 49 -11.51 -14.78 8.04
N PRO A 50 -10.16 -14.94 8.16
CA PRO A 50 -9.21 -14.15 7.39
C PRO A 50 -9.48 -14.12 5.88
N CYS A 51 -9.76 -15.28 5.27
CA CYS A 51 -10.06 -15.35 3.84
C CYS A 51 -11.41 -14.73 3.52
N ASP A 52 -12.42 -14.94 4.36
CA ASP A 52 -13.76 -14.38 4.18
C ASP A 52 -13.74 -12.85 4.22
N LYS A 53 -12.98 -12.29 5.16
CA LYS A 53 -12.77 -10.85 5.30
C LYS A 53 -12.17 -10.24 4.03
N ILE A 54 -11.09 -10.83 3.51
CA ILE A 54 -10.43 -10.35 2.28
C ILE A 54 -11.34 -10.54 1.07
N ARG A 55 -12.03 -11.67 0.95
CA ARG A 55 -12.97 -11.93 -0.16
C ARG A 55 -14.09 -10.89 -0.19
N ASN A 56 -14.65 -10.57 0.97
CA ASN A 56 -15.71 -9.57 1.08
C ASN A 56 -15.19 -8.16 0.78
N GLU A 57 -13.96 -7.86 1.20
CA GLU A 57 -13.34 -6.58 0.87
C GLU A 57 -13.07 -6.43 -0.63
N LEU A 58 -12.59 -7.49 -1.30
CA LEU A 58 -12.42 -7.50 -2.75
C LEU A 58 -13.74 -7.28 -3.50
N LYS A 59 -14.83 -7.93 -3.07
CA LYS A 59 -16.17 -7.76 -3.66
C LYS A 59 -16.69 -6.32 -3.60
N LYS A 60 -16.23 -5.51 -2.64
CA LYS A 60 -16.60 -4.08 -2.55
C LYS A 60 -15.81 -3.21 -3.52
N ARG A 61 -14.61 -3.64 -3.91
CA ARG A 61 -13.59 -2.79 -4.55
C ARG A 61 -13.33 -3.12 -6.01
N VAL A 62 -13.44 -4.40 -6.40
CA VAL A 62 -13.15 -4.83 -7.76
C VAL A 62 -14.33 -5.60 -8.35
N PRO A 63 -14.67 -5.36 -9.63
CA PRO A 63 -15.84 -5.99 -10.25
C PRO A 63 -15.69 -7.51 -10.35
N THR A 64 -14.47 -7.98 -10.60
CA THR A 64 -14.15 -9.40 -10.74
C THR A 64 -12.74 -9.67 -10.24
N PHE A 65 -12.55 -10.83 -9.60
CA PHE A 65 -11.24 -11.36 -9.27
C PHE A 65 -11.26 -12.89 -9.40
N GLN A 66 -10.10 -13.50 -9.68
CA GLN A 66 -9.97 -14.95 -9.70
C GLN A 66 -9.65 -15.45 -8.30
N GLU A 67 -10.48 -16.32 -7.74
CA GLU A 67 -10.13 -17.02 -6.51
C GLU A 67 -9.48 -18.37 -6.83
N VAL A 68 -8.30 -18.61 -6.23
CA VAL A 68 -7.53 -19.84 -6.34
C VAL A 68 -7.52 -20.50 -4.97
N VAL A 69 -8.27 -21.58 -4.83
CA VAL A 69 -8.31 -22.39 -3.60
C VAL A 69 -7.14 -23.37 -3.64
N LEU A 70 -6.15 -23.15 -2.78
CA LEU A 70 -5.00 -24.02 -2.63
C LEU A 70 -5.33 -25.19 -1.70
N THR A 71 -5.18 -26.39 -2.24
CA THR A 71 -5.14 -27.64 -1.46
C THR A 71 -3.71 -28.13 -1.26
N GLU A 72 -2.77 -27.62 -2.05
CA GLU A 72 -1.34 -27.95 -2.04
C GLU A 72 -0.51 -26.66 -2.22
N PRO A 73 0.78 -26.64 -1.83
CA PRO A 73 1.64 -25.48 -2.02
C PRO A 73 1.74 -25.03 -3.50
N ASP A 74 1.51 -23.74 -3.77
CA ASP A 74 1.62 -23.18 -5.12
C ASP A 74 3.02 -22.65 -5.43
N ASN A 75 3.73 -23.37 -6.30
CA ASN A 75 5.07 -22.99 -6.76
C ASN A 75 5.04 -21.95 -7.89
N LYS A 76 3.92 -21.82 -8.64
CA LYS A 76 3.83 -20.94 -9.82
C LYS A 76 3.84 -19.47 -9.41
N TYR A 77 2.98 -19.09 -8.47
CA TYR A 77 2.89 -17.75 -7.95
C TYR A 77 3.67 -17.56 -6.66
N ARG A 78 4.23 -18.65 -6.09
CA ARG A 78 5.06 -18.65 -4.87
C ARG A 78 4.30 -18.08 -3.67
N VAL A 79 3.06 -18.54 -3.50
CA VAL A 79 2.20 -18.17 -2.37
C VAL A 79 2.55 -19.07 -1.19
N ASN A 80 3.06 -18.46 -0.12
CA ASN A 80 3.54 -19.16 1.08
C ASN A 80 2.73 -18.84 2.35
N ALA A 81 1.72 -17.98 2.24
CA ALA A 81 0.84 -17.58 3.33
C ALA A 81 -0.56 -17.28 2.76
N LEU A 82 -1.59 -17.47 3.58
CA LEU A 82 -2.98 -17.26 3.21
C LEU A 82 -3.70 -16.36 4.22
N PRO A 83 -4.70 -15.57 3.79
CA PRO A 83 -4.97 -15.24 2.39
C PRO A 83 -3.81 -14.47 1.76
N THR A 84 -3.63 -14.60 0.45
CA THR A 84 -2.74 -13.73 -0.32
C THR A 84 -3.50 -13.18 -1.50
N VAL A 85 -3.44 -11.86 -1.70
CA VAL A 85 -3.93 -11.20 -2.91
C VAL A 85 -2.74 -10.81 -3.77
N ILE A 86 -2.81 -11.13 -5.06
CA ILE A 86 -1.88 -10.64 -6.08
C ILE A 86 -2.66 -9.72 -7.03
N ALA A 87 -2.16 -8.50 -7.23
CA ALA A 87 -2.68 -7.59 -8.24
C ALA A 87 -1.53 -7.01 -9.06
N GLY A 88 -1.49 -7.30 -10.37
CA GLY A 88 -0.33 -6.94 -11.19
C GLY A 88 0.97 -7.55 -10.61
N LYS A 89 1.93 -6.70 -10.25
CA LYS A 89 3.17 -7.12 -9.57
C LYS A 89 3.11 -7.06 -8.05
N GLN A 90 2.08 -6.42 -7.49
CA GLN A 90 1.96 -6.19 -6.05
C GLN A 90 1.26 -7.36 -5.37
N ARG A 91 1.54 -7.50 -4.07
CA ARG A 91 1.00 -8.55 -3.23
C ARG A 91 0.58 -7.98 -1.88
N ALA A 92 -0.56 -8.44 -1.38
CA ALA A 92 -1.00 -8.23 -0.01
C ALA A 92 -1.15 -9.61 0.66
N VAL A 93 -0.56 -9.78 1.83
CA VAL A 93 -0.55 -11.05 2.57
C VAL A 93 -1.27 -10.86 3.89
N GLY A 94 -2.12 -11.82 4.28
CA GLY A 94 -2.92 -11.76 5.48
C GLY A 94 -4.21 -10.96 5.31
N ASP A 95 -4.85 -10.60 6.41
CA ASP A 95 -6.22 -10.11 6.47
C ASP A 95 -6.34 -8.60 6.74
N ASP A 96 -5.24 -7.83 6.57
CA ASP A 96 -5.26 -6.37 6.69
C ASP A 96 -5.93 -5.74 5.47
N VAL A 97 -7.22 -5.44 5.62
CA VAL A 97 -8.06 -4.80 4.60
C VAL A 97 -7.56 -3.41 4.21
N HIS A 98 -6.89 -2.68 5.10
CA HIS A 98 -6.39 -1.34 4.78
C HIS A 98 -5.12 -1.41 3.94
N ALA A 99 -4.24 -2.37 4.25
CA ALA A 99 -3.08 -2.66 3.41
C ALA A 99 -3.53 -3.15 2.02
N LEU A 100 -4.55 -4.01 1.96
CA LEU A 100 -5.18 -4.43 0.72
C LEU A 100 -5.74 -3.23 -0.07
N ALA A 101 -6.52 -2.37 0.56
CA ALA A 101 -7.11 -1.19 -0.07
C ALA A 101 -6.05 -0.26 -0.69
N GLY A 102 -4.98 0.04 0.06
CA GLY A 102 -3.87 0.84 -0.44
C GLY A 102 -3.14 0.18 -1.61
N MET A 103 -2.88 -1.13 -1.53
CA MET A 103 -2.25 -1.90 -2.60
C MET A 103 -3.12 -1.92 -3.88
N LEU A 104 -4.43 -2.13 -3.75
CA LEU A 104 -5.34 -2.11 -4.90
C LEU A 104 -5.44 -0.71 -5.51
N GLY A 105 -5.50 0.34 -4.68
CA GLY A 105 -5.43 1.73 -5.18
C GLY A 105 -4.15 2.00 -5.95
N GLU A 106 -3.00 1.47 -5.50
CA GLU A 106 -1.73 1.62 -6.23
C GLU A 106 -1.71 0.88 -7.57
N VAL A 107 -2.42 -0.25 -7.68
CA VAL A 107 -2.41 -1.08 -8.90
C VAL A 107 -3.51 -0.72 -9.89
N LEU A 108 -4.68 -0.33 -9.41
CA LEU A 108 -5.90 -0.12 -10.18
C LEU A 108 -6.40 1.34 -10.14
N GLY A 109 -5.80 2.18 -9.29
CA GLY A 109 -6.17 3.58 -9.17
C GLY A 109 -7.58 3.78 -8.60
N LYS A 110 -8.28 4.75 -9.16
CA LYS A 110 -9.66 5.11 -8.79
C LYS A 110 -10.63 3.93 -8.90
N ASP A 111 -10.37 2.96 -9.78
CA ASP A 111 -11.28 1.84 -10.03
C ASP A 111 -11.35 0.85 -8.85
N ALA A 112 -10.38 0.89 -7.94
CA ALA A 112 -10.38 0.10 -6.70
C ALA A 112 -10.95 0.85 -5.48
N LEU A 113 -11.32 2.12 -5.64
CA LEU A 113 -11.78 2.95 -4.54
C LEU A 113 -13.29 2.85 -4.36
N THR A 114 -13.72 2.83 -3.11
CA THR A 114 -15.11 3.05 -2.75
C THR A 114 -15.52 4.50 -3.03
N ARG A 115 -16.84 4.76 -3.07
CA ARG A 115 -17.37 6.11 -3.30
C ARG A 115 -16.85 7.15 -2.28
N ARG A 116 -16.63 6.75 -1.03
CA ARG A 116 -16.12 7.64 0.03
C ARG A 116 -14.63 7.94 -0.19
N GLU A 117 -13.85 6.92 -0.51
CA GLU A 117 -12.41 7.05 -0.77
C GLU A 117 -12.13 7.88 -2.02
N LEU A 118 -12.93 7.74 -3.09
CA LEU A 118 -12.77 8.51 -4.33
C LEU A 118 -12.67 10.02 -4.08
N ILE A 119 -13.52 10.55 -3.21
CA ILE A 119 -13.59 11.99 -2.91
C ILE A 119 -12.33 12.46 -2.18
N VAL A 120 -11.87 11.70 -1.20
CA VAL A 120 -10.77 12.11 -0.31
C VAL A 120 -9.40 11.78 -0.92
N MET A 121 -9.32 10.72 -1.72
CA MET A 121 -8.10 10.34 -2.44
C MET A 121 -7.72 11.35 -3.51
N ALA A 122 -8.67 12.11 -4.05
CA ALA A 122 -8.36 13.19 -5.00
C ALA A 122 -7.38 14.23 -4.41
N ASN A 123 -7.42 14.48 -3.09
CA ASN A 123 -6.51 15.43 -2.43
C ASN A 123 -5.06 14.93 -2.31
N HIS A 124 -4.81 13.65 -2.62
CA HIS A 124 -3.49 13.02 -2.57
C HIS A 124 -2.71 13.12 -3.88
N PHE A 125 -3.26 13.82 -4.87
CA PHE A 125 -2.62 14.07 -6.15
C PHE A 125 -2.62 15.58 -6.43
N ASP A 126 -1.61 16.06 -7.15
CA ASP A 126 -1.59 17.43 -7.63
C ASP A 126 -2.44 17.61 -8.90
N ALA A 127 -2.53 18.83 -9.42
CA ALA A 127 -3.31 19.14 -10.62
C ALA A 127 -2.78 18.47 -11.91
N GLN A 128 -1.62 17.81 -11.85
CA GLN A 128 -1.03 17.03 -12.93
C GLN A 128 -1.09 15.52 -12.65
N ASP A 129 -1.95 15.08 -11.71
CA ASP A 129 -2.09 13.70 -11.25
C ASP A 129 -0.81 13.11 -10.61
N LYS A 130 0.13 13.94 -10.14
CA LYS A 130 1.34 13.43 -9.48
C LYS A 130 1.05 13.11 -8.00
N PRO A 131 1.57 12.00 -7.48
CA PRO A 131 1.43 11.64 -6.07
C PRO A 131 1.96 12.73 -5.13
N LYS A 132 1.13 13.14 -4.18
CA LYS A 132 1.53 14.00 -3.04
C LYS A 132 1.79 13.14 -1.81
N VAL A 133 2.58 13.68 -0.88
CA VAL A 133 2.68 13.17 0.48
C VAL A 133 1.60 13.84 1.34
N VAL A 134 0.75 13.07 2.00
CA VAL A 134 -0.28 13.56 2.92
C VAL A 134 -0.12 12.83 4.25
N LEU A 135 0.01 13.60 5.33
CA LEU A 135 0.12 13.12 6.70
C LEU A 135 -1.16 13.44 7.44
N TYR A 136 -1.91 12.41 7.81
CA TYR A 136 -2.99 12.51 8.79
C TYR A 136 -2.41 12.25 10.18
N GLY A 137 -2.45 13.25 11.04
CA GLY A 137 -1.93 13.17 12.39
C GLY A 137 -2.72 14.01 13.37
N THR A 138 -2.19 14.08 14.59
CA THR A 138 -2.68 14.97 15.64
C THR A 138 -1.50 15.74 16.23
N LYS A 139 -1.79 16.79 17.01
CA LYS A 139 -0.77 17.63 17.66
C LYS A 139 -0.05 16.93 18.80
N TRP A 140 -0.75 16.13 19.59
CA TRP A 140 -0.21 15.45 20.77
C TRP A 140 0.61 14.19 20.41
N CYS A 141 0.46 13.66 19.20
CA CYS A 141 1.09 12.44 18.74
C CYS A 141 2.60 12.63 18.48
N GLY A 142 3.44 12.03 19.33
CA GLY A 142 4.91 12.11 19.20
C GLY A 142 5.46 11.53 17.90
N TYR A 143 4.92 10.41 17.42
CA TYR A 143 5.32 9.82 16.13
C TYR A 143 4.90 10.69 14.94
N CYS A 144 3.80 11.43 15.05
CA CYS A 144 3.38 12.38 14.04
C CYS A 144 4.35 13.56 13.98
N LYS A 145 4.82 14.04 15.13
CA LYS A 145 5.89 15.04 15.21
C LYS A 145 7.18 14.54 14.53
N ALA A 146 7.63 13.32 14.86
CA ALA A 146 8.80 12.73 14.22
C ALA A 146 8.63 12.60 12.69
N GLN A 147 7.43 12.23 12.22
CA GLN A 147 7.12 12.14 10.78
C GLN A 147 7.22 13.51 10.09
N ARG A 148 6.74 14.59 10.72
CA ARG A 148 6.89 15.97 10.22
C ARG A 148 8.35 16.38 10.14
N GLU A 149 9.09 16.18 11.23
CA GLU A 149 10.53 16.49 11.31
C GLU A 149 11.32 15.74 10.22
N LEU A 150 11.00 14.47 9.98
CA LEU A 150 11.58 13.68 8.88
C LEU A 150 11.31 14.33 7.50
N PHE A 151 10.06 14.71 7.21
CA PHE A 151 9.73 15.31 5.92
C PHE A 151 10.40 16.68 5.73
N GLU A 152 10.48 17.49 6.78
CA GLU A 152 11.19 18.76 6.78
C GLU A 152 12.70 18.56 6.54
N GLU A 153 13.35 17.65 7.26
CA GLU A 153 14.78 17.34 7.11
C GLU A 153 15.11 16.87 5.69
N LYS A 154 14.28 15.97 5.14
CA LYS A 154 14.44 15.43 3.78
C LYS A 154 13.91 16.36 2.68
N LYS A 155 13.36 17.54 3.04
CA LYS A 155 12.76 18.51 2.11
C LYS A 155 11.68 17.90 1.21
N ILE A 156 10.88 17.01 1.78
CA ILE A 156 9.76 16.37 1.12
C ILE A 156 8.53 17.27 1.29
N PRO A 157 7.96 17.82 0.21
CA PRO A 157 6.70 18.57 0.31
C PRO A 157 5.58 17.64 0.76
N PHE A 158 4.86 18.04 1.81
CA PHE A 158 3.74 17.25 2.34
C PHE A 158 2.59 18.15 2.80
N GLU A 159 1.39 17.59 2.79
CA GLU A 159 0.22 18.18 3.42
C GLU A 159 0.05 17.60 4.83
N ASP A 160 -0.01 18.47 5.84
CA ASP A 160 -0.23 18.08 7.24
C ASP A 160 -1.70 18.30 7.61
N VAL A 161 -2.43 17.19 7.76
CA VAL A 161 -3.83 17.18 8.14
C VAL A 161 -3.95 16.86 9.62
N ASP A 162 -4.26 17.88 10.42
CA ASP A 162 -4.65 17.70 11.81
C ASP A 162 -6.10 17.18 11.87
N VAL A 163 -6.23 15.89 12.15
CA VAL A 163 -7.51 15.16 12.12
C VAL A 163 -8.47 15.65 13.20
N GLU A 164 -7.97 16.16 14.33
CA GLU A 164 -8.79 16.62 15.45
C GLU A 164 -9.14 18.11 15.37
N ALA A 165 -8.42 18.89 14.56
CA ALA A 165 -8.65 20.33 14.38
C ALA A 165 -9.38 20.68 13.09
N SER A 166 -9.69 19.69 12.24
CA SER A 166 -10.31 19.90 10.93
C SER A 166 -11.47 18.93 10.71
N GLU A 167 -12.68 19.45 10.50
CA GLU A 167 -13.84 18.64 10.14
C GLU A 167 -13.60 17.86 8.83
N ALA A 168 -13.04 18.54 7.82
CA ALA A 168 -12.64 17.89 6.57
C ALA A 168 -11.55 16.83 6.80
N GLY A 169 -10.61 17.08 7.71
CA GLY A 169 -9.59 16.11 8.12
C GLY A 169 -10.18 14.89 8.79
N ALA A 170 -11.12 15.05 9.72
CA ALA A 170 -11.85 13.97 10.37
C ALA A 170 -12.66 13.13 9.37
N ILE A 171 -13.37 13.77 8.45
CA ILE A 171 -14.11 13.11 7.38
C ILE A 171 -13.16 12.30 6.48
N ALA A 172 -12.04 12.90 6.06
CA ALA A 172 -11.05 12.22 5.24
C ALA A 172 -10.44 11.02 5.96
N TYR A 173 -9.99 11.19 7.20
CA TYR A 173 -9.43 10.13 8.02
C TYR A 173 -10.41 8.97 8.23
N ASN A 174 -11.69 9.26 8.47
CA ASN A 174 -12.72 8.22 8.59
C ASN A 174 -13.03 7.52 7.26
N ALA A 175 -13.09 8.27 6.15
CA ALA A 175 -13.31 7.69 4.82
C ALA A 175 -12.15 6.79 4.37
N LEU A 176 -10.93 7.11 4.81
CA LEU A 176 -9.74 6.27 4.63
C LEU A 176 -9.64 5.16 5.68
N GLU A 177 -10.62 5.00 6.57
CA GLU A 177 -10.61 4.00 7.65
C GLU A 177 -9.29 4.07 8.47
N GLY A 178 -8.92 5.28 8.90
CA GLY A 178 -7.78 5.48 9.78
C GLY A 178 -8.02 4.87 11.16
N SER A 179 -7.06 4.05 11.63
CA SER A 179 -7.15 3.32 12.90
C SER A 179 -6.06 3.69 13.92
N GLY A 180 -5.14 4.58 13.55
CA GLY A 180 -4.08 5.10 14.40
C GLY A 180 -3.23 6.13 13.68
N TYR A 181 -2.36 6.80 14.44
CA TYR A 181 -1.50 7.86 13.94
C TYR A 181 0.00 7.49 14.03
N PRO A 182 0.85 8.03 13.14
CA PRO A 182 0.48 8.77 11.93
C PRO A 182 -0.12 7.85 10.87
N LEU A 183 -1.02 8.39 10.05
CA LEU A 183 -1.45 7.76 8.80
C LEU A 183 -0.91 8.59 7.65
N THR A 184 0.08 8.06 6.93
CA THR A 184 0.69 8.73 5.79
C THR A 184 0.25 8.08 4.48
N TYR A 185 0.04 8.92 3.47
CA TYR A 185 -0.14 8.49 2.09
C TYR A 185 0.92 9.12 1.19
N VAL A 186 1.36 8.37 0.18
CA VAL A 186 2.11 8.88 -0.98
C VAL A 186 1.33 8.48 -2.23
N GLY A 187 0.52 9.39 -2.76
CA GLY A 187 -0.53 9.03 -3.72
C GLY A 187 -1.46 7.97 -3.13
N TYR A 188 -1.65 6.84 -3.81
CA TYR A 188 -2.44 5.72 -3.28
C TYR A 188 -1.74 4.89 -2.18
N ARG A 189 -0.42 5.01 -2.05
CA ARG A 189 0.34 4.11 -1.17
C ARG A 189 0.16 4.51 0.29
N ARG A 190 -0.44 3.61 1.07
CA ARG A 190 -0.82 3.81 2.48
C ARG A 190 0.26 3.35 3.46
N PHE A 191 0.47 4.12 4.53
CA PHE A 191 1.35 3.79 5.64
C PHE A 191 0.68 4.11 6.98
N GLY A 192 0.25 3.08 7.71
CA GLY A 192 -0.13 3.21 9.11
C GLY A 192 1.09 3.12 10.02
N GLY A 193 1.27 4.11 10.89
CA GLY A 193 2.40 4.24 11.81
C GLY A 193 3.64 4.90 11.18
N TYR A 194 4.62 5.20 12.03
CA TYR A 194 5.91 5.76 11.61
C TYR A 194 6.75 4.68 10.90
N LYS A 195 6.94 4.83 9.58
CA LYS A 195 7.61 3.86 8.70
C LYS A 195 8.61 4.56 7.79
N GLU A 196 9.62 5.18 8.40
CA GLU A 196 10.59 6.04 7.71
C GLU A 196 11.16 5.43 6.44
N ALA A 197 11.75 4.23 6.53
CA ALA A 197 12.41 3.59 5.38
C ALA A 197 11.42 3.34 4.22
N GLU A 198 10.23 2.83 4.52
CA GLU A 198 9.23 2.54 3.49
C GLU A 198 8.63 3.79 2.85
N ILE A 199 8.43 4.83 3.65
CA ILE A 199 7.85 6.09 3.18
C ILE A 199 8.86 6.80 2.28
N LEU A 200 10.13 6.91 2.70
CA LEU A 200 11.18 7.50 1.88
C LEU A 200 11.38 6.74 0.56
N ALA A 201 11.39 5.41 0.60
CA ALA A 201 11.48 4.59 -0.61
C ALA A 201 10.30 4.86 -1.56
N ALA A 202 9.09 5.02 -1.02
CA ALA A 202 7.92 5.34 -1.83
C ALA A 202 7.95 6.73 -2.44
N VAL A 203 8.39 7.73 -1.68
CA VAL A 203 8.56 9.09 -2.21
C VAL A 203 9.58 9.09 -3.34
N GLU A 204 10.73 8.42 -3.16
CA GLU A 204 11.76 8.34 -4.21
C GLU A 204 11.24 7.63 -5.48
N GLU A 205 10.57 6.49 -5.31
CA GLU A 205 10.01 5.70 -6.40
C GLU A 205 8.97 6.50 -7.19
N LEU A 206 7.98 7.06 -6.50
CA LEU A 206 6.83 7.72 -7.12
C LEU A 206 7.14 9.12 -7.66
N THR A 207 8.26 9.72 -7.24
CA THR A 207 8.80 10.94 -7.87
C THR A 207 9.42 10.62 -9.24
N LYS A 208 10.08 9.47 -9.39
CA LYS A 208 10.77 9.07 -10.63
C LYS A 208 9.83 8.42 -11.63
N GLN A 209 8.93 7.59 -11.14
CA GLN A 209 7.92 6.88 -11.90
C GLN A 209 6.58 7.20 -11.23
N PRO A 210 5.95 8.34 -11.59
CA PRO A 210 4.61 8.62 -11.12
C PRO A 210 3.71 7.43 -11.41
N GLN A 211 2.61 7.28 -10.67
CA GLN A 211 1.56 6.27 -10.94
C GLN A 211 0.80 6.56 -12.26
N ALA A 212 1.51 7.13 -13.24
CA ALA A 212 1.14 7.37 -14.61
C ALA A 212 0.88 6.02 -15.27
N ASN A 213 -0.42 5.72 -15.38
CA ASN A 213 -1.11 4.69 -16.17
C ASN A 213 -2.44 4.28 -15.50
N LEU A 214 -2.79 4.86 -14.34
CA LEU A 214 -4.05 4.63 -13.64
C LEU A 214 -5.20 5.57 -14.08
N ARG A 215 -5.14 6.09 -15.31
CA ARG A 215 -6.16 7.00 -15.87
C ARG A 215 -7.39 6.28 -16.37
#